data_AF-A0A8S4RTG9-F1
#
_entry.id   AF-A0A8S4RTG9-F1
#
_cell.length_a   1.000
_cell.length_b   1.000
_cell.length_c   1.000
_cell.angle_alpha   90.00
_cell.angle_beta   90.00
_cell.angle_gamma   90.00
#
_symmetry.space_group_name_H-M   'P 1'
#
loop_
_entity.id
_entity.type
_entity.pdbx_description
1 polymer ?
#
loop_
_entity_poly.entity_id
_entity_poly.type
_entity_poly.pdbx_seq_one_letter_code
_entity_poly.pdbx_strand_id
1 'polypeptide(L)'
;MATRKRSGSGSKRHLKEKVVQIYESFFRGEDLKSDNLTFWDEFFLLKPKIPQLEAEIHKLTVEQLNNLKDNINILVVQCIDMLGQEHHIRLVYALQTFSAILTTMYQRAGQDPSLNIKLILLGTDNANMKMQKLLEHCSTVLSGDVPDSLKSMVIKLLLIIATGIDVIDENPLVEYLMLHSLFEPLIQLLCTSTERQQHGYDVVLLLMFLVNYKKQESANPYLVKLSILDDELALNGYGQVITAALNDFVMSTFGGMQASGGGWLSSLTSMVGGIFLTSDETQPVVRGQRNM
;
A
#
# COMPACT_ATOMS: atom_id res chain seq x y z
N MET A 1 -37.41 58.17 -9.19
CA MET A 1 -36.03 58.10 -8.65
C MET A 1 -35.62 56.64 -8.59
N ALA A 2 -34.64 56.24 -9.40
CA ALA A 2 -34.22 54.85 -9.54
C ALA A 2 -33.25 54.45 -8.40
N THR A 3 -33.65 53.49 -7.57
CA THR A 3 -32.75 52.83 -6.61
C THR A 3 -32.02 51.68 -7.30
N ARG A 4 -30.73 51.91 -7.57
CA ARG A 4 -29.79 50.99 -8.20
C ARG A 4 -29.42 49.89 -7.19
N LYS A 5 -29.86 48.65 -7.41
CA LYS A 5 -29.36 47.46 -6.70
C LYS A 5 -27.88 47.25 -7.08
N ARG A 6 -26.98 47.33 -6.11
CA ARG A 6 -25.56 47.02 -6.27
C ARG A 6 -25.37 45.53 -5.94
N SER A 7 -25.22 44.71 -6.96
CA SER A 7 -24.91 43.29 -6.85
C SER A 7 -23.48 43.13 -6.31
N GLY A 8 -23.34 42.82 -5.03
CA GLY A 8 -22.09 42.37 -4.44
C GLY A 8 -21.88 40.89 -4.73
N SER A 9 -21.40 40.55 -5.93
CA SER A 9 -20.81 39.22 -6.18
C SER A 9 -19.43 39.18 -5.52
N GLY A 10 -19.43 38.98 -4.20
CA GLY A 10 -18.24 38.60 -3.47
C GLY A 10 -17.96 37.13 -3.77
N SER A 11 -17.27 36.86 -4.88
CA SER A 11 -16.62 35.57 -5.07
C SER A 11 -15.67 35.37 -3.90
N LYS A 12 -16.07 34.56 -2.92
CA LYS A 12 -15.20 34.10 -1.84
C LYS A 12 -14.06 33.35 -2.52
N ARG A 13 -12.94 34.04 -2.75
CA ARG A 13 -11.66 33.38 -3.03
C ARG A 13 -11.41 32.46 -1.85
N HIS A 14 -11.72 31.17 -2.02
CA HIS A 14 -11.34 30.15 -1.05
C HIS A 14 -9.82 30.22 -0.92
N LEU A 15 -9.33 30.63 0.25
CA LEU A 15 -7.92 30.53 0.60
C LEU A 15 -7.54 29.05 0.51
N LYS A 16 -6.83 28.66 -0.55
CA LYS A 16 -6.31 27.30 -0.72
C LYS A 16 -5.12 27.11 0.22
N GLU A 17 -5.05 25.96 0.87
CA GLU A 17 -3.94 25.61 1.76
C GLU A 17 -2.61 25.53 0.98
N LYS A 18 -1.49 25.94 1.59
CA LYS A 18 -0.16 25.99 0.94
C LYS A 18 0.21 24.65 0.29
N VAL A 19 -0.02 23.54 1.00
CA VAL A 19 0.30 22.19 0.51
C VAL A 19 -0.47 21.81 -0.76
N VAL A 20 -1.73 22.24 -0.87
CA VAL A 20 -2.57 21.98 -2.05
C VAL A 20 -2.06 22.78 -3.26
N GLN A 21 -1.65 24.03 -3.04
CA GLN A 21 -1.03 24.84 -4.09
C GLN A 21 0.29 24.22 -4.57
N ILE A 22 1.09 23.69 -3.65
CA ILE A 22 2.33 22.97 -3.98
C ILE A 22 2.02 21.75 -4.86
N TYR A 23 1.01 20.93 -4.52
CA TYR A 23 0.63 19.79 -5.36
C TYR A 23 0.22 20.25 -6.77
N GLU A 24 -0.64 21.26 -6.88
CA GLU A 24 -1.11 21.80 -8.17
C GLU A 24 0.06 22.28 -9.05
N SER A 25 1.02 23.02 -8.49
CA SER A 25 2.20 23.47 -9.21
C SER A 25 3.15 22.32 -9.56
N PHE A 26 3.37 21.39 -8.64
CA PHE A 26 4.26 20.24 -8.82
C PHE A 26 3.80 19.35 -9.98
N PHE A 27 2.50 19.01 -10.02
CA PHE A 27 1.92 18.18 -11.09
C PHE A 27 1.63 18.95 -12.39
N ARG A 28 1.88 20.26 -12.44
CA ARG A 28 1.98 21.03 -13.69
C ARG A 28 3.39 21.07 -14.27
N GLY A 29 4.38 20.54 -13.55
CA GLY A 29 5.78 20.55 -13.97
C GLY A 29 6.51 21.85 -13.66
N GLU A 30 5.97 22.69 -12.78
CA GLU A 30 6.64 23.92 -12.33
C GLU A 30 7.85 23.57 -11.44
N ASP A 31 8.99 24.26 -11.63
CA ASP A 31 10.16 24.07 -10.78
C ASP A 31 10.00 24.82 -9.45
N LEU A 32 9.61 24.06 -8.43
CA LEU A 32 9.37 24.56 -7.08
C LEU A 32 10.65 24.74 -6.25
N LYS A 33 11.81 24.29 -6.73
CA LYS A 33 13.06 24.26 -5.97
C LYS A 33 13.99 25.43 -6.24
N SER A 34 13.89 26.03 -7.43
CA SER A 34 14.84 27.02 -7.95
C SER A 34 15.12 28.18 -6.97
N ASP A 35 14.14 28.55 -6.14
CA ASP A 35 14.25 29.68 -5.21
C ASP A 35 14.44 29.29 -3.73
N ASN A 36 14.40 28.00 -3.34
CA ASN A 36 14.44 27.60 -1.92
C ASN A 36 15.16 26.28 -1.66
N LEU A 37 16.35 26.36 -1.04
CA LEU A 37 17.17 25.21 -0.63
C LEU A 37 16.52 24.36 0.48
N THR A 38 15.67 24.94 1.32
CA THR A 38 14.97 24.25 2.42
C THR A 38 13.54 23.85 2.05
N PHE A 39 13.22 23.81 0.74
CA PHE A 39 11.87 23.51 0.26
C PHE A 39 11.31 22.20 0.83
N TRP A 40 12.07 21.10 0.78
CA TRP A 40 11.60 19.79 1.24
C TRP A 40 11.39 19.74 2.75
N ASP A 41 12.29 20.38 3.49
CA ASP A 41 12.19 20.54 4.94
C ASP A 41 10.92 21.28 5.35
N GLU A 42 10.52 22.31 4.60
CA GLU A 42 9.25 23.01 4.79
C GLU A 42 8.05 22.19 4.32
N PHE A 43 8.17 21.51 3.18
CA PHE A 43 7.09 20.72 2.59
C PHE A 43 6.63 19.62 3.54
N PHE A 44 7.57 18.86 4.13
CA PHE A 44 7.24 17.79 5.08
C PHE A 44 6.87 18.29 6.49
N LEU A 45 6.82 19.61 6.72
CA LEU A 45 6.16 20.19 7.90
C LEU A 45 4.68 20.51 7.64
N LEU A 46 4.25 20.51 6.38
CA LEU A 46 2.85 20.73 6.03
C LEU A 46 2.08 19.41 6.09
N LYS A 47 0.97 19.39 6.83
CA LYS A 47 0.10 18.22 6.92
C LYS A 47 -0.38 17.80 5.53
N PRO A 48 -0.10 16.56 5.08
CA PRO A 48 -0.43 16.14 3.74
C PRO A 48 -1.95 16.04 3.57
N LYS A 49 -2.40 16.41 2.37
CA LYS A 49 -3.80 16.40 1.99
C LYS A 49 -4.00 15.28 0.98
N ILE A 50 -4.10 14.07 1.52
CA ILE A 50 -4.09 12.82 0.75
C ILE A 50 -5.13 12.84 -0.38
N PRO A 51 -6.43 13.15 -0.14
CA PRO A 51 -7.41 13.13 -1.23
C PRO A 51 -7.08 14.12 -2.37
N GLN A 52 -6.46 15.26 -2.05
CA GLN A 52 -6.04 16.25 -3.04
C GLN A 52 -4.82 15.79 -3.82
N LEU A 53 -3.84 15.18 -3.15
CA LEU A 53 -2.66 14.59 -3.79
C LEU A 53 -3.07 13.50 -4.79
N GLU A 54 -3.90 12.56 -4.35
CA GLU A 54 -4.43 11.48 -5.19
C GLU A 54 -5.22 12.04 -6.38
N ALA A 55 -6.06 13.06 -6.14
CA ALA A 55 -6.83 13.71 -7.19
C ALA A 55 -5.96 14.41 -8.23
N GLU A 56 -4.84 15.04 -7.87
CA GLU A 56 -3.93 15.62 -8.87
C GLU A 56 -3.26 14.54 -9.73
N ILE A 57 -2.83 13.42 -9.15
CA ILE A 57 -2.24 12.30 -9.91
C ILE A 57 -3.27 11.67 -10.86
N HIS A 58 -4.52 11.49 -10.41
CA HIS A 58 -5.60 10.90 -11.21
C HIS A 58 -6.02 11.77 -12.41
N LYS A 59 -5.77 13.08 -12.39
CA LYS A 59 -6.06 13.97 -13.53
C LYS A 59 -5.08 13.81 -14.69
N LEU A 60 -3.89 13.27 -14.43
CA LEU A 60 -2.83 13.18 -15.42
C LEU A 60 -3.07 12.02 -16.37
N THR A 61 -2.77 12.20 -17.66
CA THR A 61 -2.68 11.08 -18.60
C THR A 61 -1.38 10.29 -18.39
N VAL A 62 -1.27 9.09 -18.97
CA VAL A 62 -0.03 8.30 -18.91
C VAL A 62 1.14 9.05 -19.56
N GLU A 63 0.92 9.78 -20.65
CA GLU A 63 1.93 10.63 -21.27
C GLU A 63 2.40 11.75 -20.33
N GLN A 64 1.48 12.41 -19.64
CA GLN A 64 1.81 13.45 -18.67
C GLN A 64 2.57 12.89 -17.46
N LEU A 65 2.18 11.71 -16.95
CA LEU A 65 2.91 11.02 -15.88
C LEU A 65 4.34 10.69 -16.31
N ASN A 66 4.54 10.23 -17.55
CA ASN A 66 5.86 9.98 -18.10
C ASN A 66 6.70 11.26 -18.23
N ASN A 67 6.09 12.38 -18.61
CA ASN A 67 6.77 13.68 -18.66
C ASN A 67 7.12 14.22 -17.26
N LEU A 68 6.38 13.82 -16.22
CA LEU A 68 6.60 14.22 -14.83
C LEU A 68 7.41 13.21 -14.02
N LYS A 69 7.91 12.13 -14.65
CA LYS A 69 8.60 11.03 -13.96
C LYS A 69 9.76 11.51 -13.08
N ASP A 70 10.54 12.49 -13.55
CA ASP A 70 11.71 12.97 -12.81
C ASP A 70 11.29 13.75 -11.56
N ASN A 71 10.20 14.53 -11.66
CA ASN A 71 9.60 15.22 -10.52
C ASN A 71 9.09 14.22 -9.50
N ILE A 72 8.28 13.24 -9.93
CA ILE A 72 7.74 12.20 -9.05
C ILE A 72 8.87 11.40 -8.39
N ASN A 73 9.91 11.04 -9.16
CA ASN A 73 11.06 10.32 -8.65
C ASN A 73 11.78 11.09 -7.55
N ILE A 74 11.99 12.39 -7.74
CA ILE A 74 12.56 13.27 -6.73
C ILE A 74 11.68 13.28 -5.47
N LEU A 75 10.36 13.41 -5.61
CA LEU A 75 9.44 13.39 -4.47
C LEU A 75 9.53 12.07 -3.69
N VAL A 76 9.62 10.93 -4.40
CA VAL A 76 9.82 9.61 -3.79
C VAL A 76 11.16 9.54 -3.05
N VAL A 77 12.26 9.99 -3.67
CA VAL A 77 13.58 10.05 -3.02
C VAL A 77 13.53 10.89 -1.76
N GLN A 78 12.87 12.04 -1.79
CA GLN A 78 12.76 12.91 -0.63
C GLN A 78 11.87 12.30 0.46
N CYS A 79 10.81 11.56 0.10
CA CYS A 79 10.07 10.79 1.09
C CYS A 79 10.99 9.78 1.79
N ILE A 80 11.77 9.00 1.02
CA ILE A 80 12.73 8.01 1.56
C ILE A 80 13.77 8.69 2.46
N ASP A 81 14.32 9.84 2.06
CA ASP A 81 15.31 10.58 2.85
C ASP A 81 14.75 11.04 4.21
N MET A 82 13.48 11.46 4.25
CA MET A 82 12.82 11.91 5.48
C MET A 82 12.52 10.77 6.45
N LEU A 83 12.43 9.52 5.98
CA LEU A 83 12.29 8.34 6.85
C LEU A 83 13.53 8.12 7.72
N GLY A 84 14.70 8.57 7.26
CA GLY A 84 15.96 8.48 8.01
C GLY A 84 16.20 9.62 9.00
N GLN A 85 15.28 10.59 9.12
CA GLN A 85 15.44 11.75 10.00
C GLN A 85 14.80 11.52 11.38
N GLU A 86 15.33 12.16 12.41
CA GLU A 86 14.80 12.09 13.78
C GLU A 86 13.49 12.87 13.96
N HIS A 87 13.14 13.77 13.02
CA HIS A 87 11.99 14.65 13.19
C HIS A 87 10.66 13.92 12.90
N HIS A 88 10.03 13.39 13.94
CA HIS A 88 8.82 12.55 13.85
C HIS A 88 7.69 13.10 12.95
N ILE A 89 7.40 14.42 12.97
CA ILE A 89 6.34 14.99 12.11
C ILE A 89 6.66 14.81 10.63
N ARG A 90 7.90 15.09 10.23
CA ARG A 90 8.34 14.99 8.83
C ARG A 90 8.32 13.55 8.37
N LEU A 91 8.79 12.65 9.25
CA LEU A 91 8.76 11.22 9.03
C LEU A 91 7.33 10.73 8.79
N VAL A 92 6.38 11.08 9.66
CA VAL A 92 4.96 10.72 9.52
C VAL A 92 4.36 11.28 8.24
N TYR A 93 4.61 12.56 7.91
CA TYR A 93 4.06 13.18 6.71
C TYR A 93 4.70 12.65 5.42
N ALA A 94 5.97 12.27 5.46
CA ALA A 94 6.66 11.59 4.37
C ALA A 94 6.08 10.20 4.12
N LEU A 95 5.87 9.39 5.17
CA LEU A 95 5.21 8.09 5.05
C LEU A 95 3.80 8.22 4.46
N GLN A 96 3.00 9.16 4.95
CA GLN A 96 1.64 9.39 4.42
C GLN A 96 1.66 9.80 2.94
N THR A 97 2.56 10.72 2.57
CA THR A 97 2.72 11.17 1.18
C THR A 97 3.17 10.02 0.29
N PHE A 98 4.13 9.21 0.74
CA PHE A 98 4.67 8.10 -0.04
C PHE A 98 3.65 6.98 -0.22
N SER A 99 2.93 6.60 0.85
CA SER A 99 1.83 5.64 0.77
C SER A 99 0.77 6.09 -0.23
N ALA A 100 0.37 7.36 -0.20
CA ALA A 100 -0.62 7.90 -1.14
C ALA A 100 -0.14 7.86 -2.60
N ILE A 101 1.12 8.20 -2.86
CA ILE A 101 1.72 8.10 -4.20
C ILE A 101 1.71 6.64 -4.66
N LEU A 102 2.19 5.71 -3.85
CA LEU A 102 2.22 4.28 -4.21
C LEU A 102 0.81 3.74 -4.47
N THR A 103 -0.12 3.94 -3.54
CA THR A 103 -1.51 3.49 -3.68
C THR A 103 -2.14 4.05 -4.96
N THR A 104 -1.95 5.34 -5.24
CA THR A 104 -2.50 5.96 -6.46
C THR A 104 -1.85 5.40 -7.71
N MET A 105 -0.53 5.23 -7.72
CA MET A 105 0.18 4.70 -8.88
C MET A 105 -0.19 3.25 -9.19
N TYR A 106 -0.41 2.43 -8.16
CA TYR A 106 -0.94 1.07 -8.32
C TYR A 106 -2.36 1.07 -8.88
N GLN A 107 -3.25 1.92 -8.37
CA GLN A 107 -4.61 2.09 -8.94
C GLN A 107 -4.54 2.50 -10.41
N ARG A 108 -3.64 3.42 -10.77
CA ARG A 108 -3.43 3.87 -12.15
C ARG A 108 -2.91 2.75 -13.05
N ALA A 109 -2.01 1.91 -12.57
CA ALA A 109 -1.50 0.78 -13.33
C ALA A 109 -2.56 -0.32 -13.54
N GLY A 110 -3.46 -0.52 -12.58
CA GLY A 110 -4.63 -1.40 -12.75
C GLY A 110 -5.62 -0.88 -13.80
N GLN A 111 -5.65 0.44 -14.05
CA GLN A 111 -6.46 1.05 -15.11
C GLN A 111 -5.77 1.06 -16.47
N ASP A 112 -4.44 1.16 -16.50
CA ASP A 112 -3.64 1.24 -17.72
C ASP A 112 -2.36 0.38 -17.61
N PRO A 113 -2.35 -0.81 -18.23
CA PRO A 113 -1.19 -1.72 -18.21
C PRO A 113 0.07 -1.16 -18.88
N SER A 114 -0.03 -0.10 -19.69
CA SER A 114 1.14 0.54 -20.31
C SER A 114 1.97 1.37 -19.33
N LEU A 115 1.44 1.64 -18.13
CA LEU A 115 2.07 2.44 -17.10
C LEU A 115 3.21 1.68 -16.40
N ASN A 116 4.45 2.08 -16.66
CA ASN A 116 5.60 1.52 -15.98
C ASN A 116 5.82 2.18 -14.60
N ILE A 117 5.20 1.60 -13.56
CA ILE A 117 5.26 2.11 -12.17
C ILE A 117 6.71 2.26 -11.69
N LYS A 118 7.56 1.24 -11.94
CA LYS A 118 8.96 1.24 -11.52
C LYS A 118 9.71 2.41 -12.12
N LEU A 119 9.54 2.66 -13.42
CA LEU A 119 10.19 3.77 -14.12
C LEU A 119 9.76 5.12 -13.56
N ILE A 120 8.46 5.31 -13.29
CA ILE A 120 7.93 6.59 -12.80
C ILE A 120 8.35 6.86 -11.35
N LEU A 121 8.27 5.85 -10.48
CA LEU A 121 8.56 6.01 -9.07
C LEU A 121 10.05 6.00 -8.76
N LEU A 122 10.82 5.12 -9.39
CA LEU A 122 12.22 4.86 -9.05
C LEU A 122 13.21 5.37 -10.11
N GLY A 123 12.76 5.67 -11.32
CA GLY A 123 13.62 6.09 -12.43
C GLY A 123 14.36 4.92 -13.08
N THR A 124 15.18 5.22 -14.09
CA THR A 124 16.06 4.26 -14.76
C THR A 124 17.28 3.90 -13.91
N ASP A 125 17.82 4.90 -13.23
CA ASP A 125 19.11 4.80 -12.56
C ASP A 125 18.94 4.71 -11.04
N ASN A 126 19.77 3.86 -10.42
CA ASN A 126 19.86 3.69 -8.96
C ASN A 126 18.58 3.22 -8.25
N ALA A 127 17.61 2.62 -8.96
CA ALA A 127 16.37 2.10 -8.36
C ALA A 127 16.65 1.13 -7.19
N ASN A 128 17.64 0.24 -7.35
CA ASN A 128 18.06 -0.67 -6.28
C ASN A 128 18.59 0.07 -5.05
N MET A 129 19.42 1.10 -5.24
CA MET A 129 19.97 1.89 -4.13
C MET A 129 18.87 2.64 -3.37
N LYS A 130 17.88 3.20 -4.09
CA LYS A 130 16.73 3.90 -3.49
C LYS A 130 15.88 2.93 -2.64
N MET A 131 15.58 1.75 -3.18
CA MET A 131 14.79 0.74 -2.47
C MET A 131 15.56 0.11 -1.31
N GLN A 132 16.85 -0.15 -1.45
CA GLN A 132 17.71 -0.58 -0.36
C GLN A 132 17.64 0.41 0.80
N LYS A 133 17.84 1.70 0.52
CA LYS A 133 17.77 2.77 1.52
C LYS A 133 16.40 2.83 2.21
N LEU A 134 15.31 2.72 1.44
CA LEU A 134 13.95 2.64 1.99
C LEU A 134 13.83 1.47 2.99
N LEU A 135 14.27 0.28 2.59
CA LEU A 135 14.14 -0.93 3.40
C LEU A 135 15.05 -0.89 4.63
N GLU A 136 16.24 -0.30 4.55
CA GLU A 136 17.09 -0.03 5.71
C GLU A 136 16.41 0.92 6.73
N HIS A 137 15.76 1.98 6.25
CA HIS A 137 14.98 2.86 7.12
C HIS A 137 13.77 2.14 7.73
N CYS A 138 13.03 1.35 6.95
CA CYS A 138 11.94 0.52 7.47
C CYS A 138 12.44 -0.44 8.57
N SER A 139 13.56 -1.14 8.34
CA SER A 139 14.16 -2.04 9.33
C SER A 139 14.51 -1.31 10.63
N THR A 140 15.08 -0.11 10.52
CA THR A 140 15.44 0.74 11.68
C THR A 140 14.21 1.14 12.47
N VAL A 141 13.12 1.54 11.80
CA VAL A 141 11.86 1.92 12.46
C VAL A 141 11.17 0.72 13.12
N LEU A 142 11.14 -0.43 12.44
CA LEU A 142 10.50 -1.64 12.97
C LEU A 142 11.23 -2.22 14.19
N SER A 143 12.57 -2.18 14.19
CA SER A 143 13.40 -2.68 15.30
C SER A 143 13.61 -1.64 16.41
N GLY A 144 13.31 -0.38 16.14
CA GLY A 144 13.59 0.75 17.03
C GLY A 144 12.57 0.92 18.16
N ASP A 145 12.97 1.70 19.16
CA ASP A 145 12.09 2.20 20.22
C ASP A 145 11.39 3.48 19.74
N VAL A 146 10.36 3.28 18.93
CA VAL A 146 9.54 4.34 18.33
C VAL A 146 8.06 4.08 18.64
N PRO A 147 7.18 5.09 18.56
CA PRO A 147 5.76 4.89 18.80
C PRO A 147 5.16 3.80 17.91
N ASP A 148 4.31 2.95 18.47
CA ASP A 148 3.68 1.84 17.75
C ASP A 148 2.93 2.27 16.49
N SER A 149 2.28 3.43 16.54
CA SER A 149 1.60 4.00 15.37
C SER A 149 2.54 4.16 14.18
N LEU A 150 3.83 4.43 14.44
CA LEU A 150 4.82 4.57 13.41
C LEU A 150 5.24 3.23 12.81
N LYS A 151 5.42 2.21 13.65
CA LYS A 151 5.62 0.82 13.19
C LYS A 151 4.45 0.37 12.31
N SER A 152 3.20 0.62 12.73
CA SER A 152 2.02 0.32 11.93
C SER A 152 2.01 1.04 10.58
N MET A 153 2.47 2.30 10.50
CA MET A 153 2.56 3.02 9.23
C MET A 153 3.58 2.41 8.27
N VAL A 154 4.73 1.97 8.79
CA VAL A 154 5.75 1.27 7.98
C VAL A 154 5.22 -0.07 7.49
N ILE A 155 4.58 -0.87 8.36
CA ILE A 155 4.02 -2.17 7.95
C ILE A 155 2.93 -1.97 6.89
N LYS A 156 2.08 -0.94 7.03
CA LYS A 156 1.08 -0.57 6.01
C LYS A 156 1.72 -0.17 4.68
N LEU A 157 2.80 0.60 4.70
CA LEU A 157 3.57 0.92 3.50
C LEU A 157 4.10 -0.35 2.81
N LEU A 158 4.66 -1.29 3.57
CA LEU A 158 5.16 -2.56 3.06
C LEU A 158 4.03 -3.44 2.50
N LEU A 159 2.87 -3.46 3.15
CA LEU A 159 1.67 -4.13 2.62
C LEU A 159 1.20 -3.49 1.31
N ILE A 160 1.15 -2.16 1.21
CA ILE A 160 0.83 -1.46 -0.05
C ILE A 160 1.79 -1.90 -1.17
N ILE A 161 3.08 -2.03 -0.87
CA ILE A 161 4.06 -2.52 -1.85
C ILE A 161 3.77 -3.99 -2.22
N ALA A 162 3.51 -4.85 -1.24
CA ALA A 162 3.28 -6.28 -1.46
C ALA A 162 1.97 -6.57 -2.22
N THR A 163 0.91 -5.80 -1.98
CA THR A 163 -0.43 -6.04 -2.52
C THR A 163 -0.82 -5.06 -3.63
N GLY A 164 0.11 -4.26 -4.14
CA GLY A 164 -0.19 -3.22 -5.12
C GLY A 164 -0.56 -3.76 -6.51
N ILE A 165 -0.19 -5.00 -6.83
CA ILE A 165 -0.53 -5.71 -8.06
C ILE A 165 -1.15 -7.04 -7.69
N ASP A 166 -2.23 -7.43 -8.39
CA ASP A 166 -3.02 -8.63 -8.08
C ASP A 166 -2.18 -9.91 -8.12
N VAL A 167 -1.34 -10.04 -9.15
CA VAL A 167 -0.36 -11.13 -9.27
C VAL A 167 0.96 -10.66 -8.67
N ILE A 168 1.25 -11.11 -7.45
CA ILE A 168 2.45 -10.68 -6.71
C ILE A 168 3.76 -10.90 -7.49
N ASP A 169 3.83 -11.97 -8.29
CA ASP A 169 5.02 -12.34 -9.07
C ASP A 169 5.36 -11.32 -10.17
N GLU A 170 4.36 -10.58 -10.63
CA GLU A 170 4.49 -9.50 -11.61
C GLU A 170 4.82 -8.16 -10.97
N ASN A 171 4.82 -8.06 -9.64
CA ASN A 171 5.06 -6.81 -8.94
C ASN A 171 6.55 -6.45 -8.91
N PRO A 172 6.99 -5.41 -9.66
CA PRO A 172 8.41 -5.09 -9.78
C PRO A 172 8.99 -4.49 -8.50
N LEU A 173 8.16 -4.03 -7.56
CA LEU A 173 8.64 -3.48 -6.29
C LEU A 173 8.87 -4.56 -5.23
N VAL A 174 8.16 -5.69 -5.31
CA VAL A 174 8.33 -6.83 -4.38
C VAL A 174 9.67 -7.53 -4.59
N GLU A 175 10.21 -7.51 -5.81
CA GLU A 175 11.56 -8.01 -6.10
C GLU A 175 12.61 -7.40 -5.15
N TYR A 176 12.50 -6.12 -4.81
CA TYR A 176 13.43 -5.47 -3.88
C TYR A 176 13.30 -5.96 -2.43
N LEU A 177 12.11 -6.40 -2.02
CA LEU A 177 11.91 -7.02 -0.70
C LEU A 177 12.57 -8.39 -0.61
N MET A 178 12.74 -9.08 -1.75
CA MET A 178 13.51 -10.34 -1.83
C MET A 178 15.01 -10.07 -1.77
N LEU A 179 15.48 -9.00 -2.43
CA LEU A 179 16.90 -8.62 -2.44
C LEU A 179 17.37 -8.08 -1.08
N HIS A 180 16.54 -7.25 -0.43
CA HIS A 180 16.84 -6.61 0.86
C HIS A 180 15.79 -7.03 1.89
N SER A 181 16.01 -8.21 2.46
CA SER A 181 15.05 -8.88 3.33
C SER A 181 14.78 -8.10 4.63
N LEU A 182 13.49 -7.99 4.99
CA LEU A 182 13.02 -7.47 6.29
C LEU A 182 12.56 -8.60 7.24
N PHE A 183 13.04 -9.83 7.04
CA PHE A 183 12.55 -10.98 7.80
C PHE A 183 12.81 -10.83 9.31
N GLU A 184 14.04 -10.48 9.70
CA GLU A 184 14.46 -10.36 11.10
C GLU A 184 13.62 -9.33 11.89
N PRO A 185 13.47 -8.07 11.44
CA PRO A 185 12.64 -7.09 12.16
C PRO A 185 11.16 -7.50 12.22
N LEU A 186 10.63 -8.16 11.19
CA LEU A 186 9.25 -8.64 11.19
C LEU A 186 9.04 -9.77 12.20
N ILE A 187 9.96 -10.72 12.28
CA ILE A 187 9.90 -11.82 13.25
C ILE A 187 10.02 -11.30 14.68
N GLN A 188 10.88 -10.31 14.92
CA GLN A 188 11.04 -9.71 16.26
C GLN A 188 9.72 -9.14 16.80
N LEU A 189 8.89 -8.52 15.96
CA LEU A 189 7.57 -8.00 16.35
C LEU A 189 6.60 -9.10 16.81
N LEU A 190 6.83 -10.35 16.42
CA LEU A 190 6.01 -11.50 16.85
C LEU A 190 6.46 -12.06 18.19
N CYS A 191 7.72 -11.84 18.61
CA CYS A 191 8.26 -12.36 19.86
C CYS A 191 7.60 -11.67 21.08
N THR A 192 7.43 -10.35 21.04
CA THR A 192 6.90 -9.56 22.15
C THR A 192 5.37 -9.59 22.17
N SER A 193 4.75 -9.83 23.35
CA SER A 193 3.29 -9.90 23.46
C SER A 193 2.56 -8.62 23.03
N THR A 194 3.06 -7.45 23.42
CA THR A 194 2.43 -6.16 23.10
C THR A 194 2.50 -5.84 21.61
N GLU A 195 3.69 -5.98 21.01
CA GLU A 195 3.89 -5.74 19.58
C GLU A 195 3.10 -6.73 18.73
N ARG A 196 3.05 -8.00 19.15
CA ARG A 196 2.25 -9.04 18.49
C ARG A 196 0.76 -8.71 18.51
N GLN A 197 0.21 -8.19 19.60
CA GLN A 197 -1.20 -7.82 19.67
C GLN A 197 -1.55 -6.66 18.73
N GLN A 198 -0.63 -5.72 18.54
CA GLN A 198 -0.89 -4.53 17.73
C GLN A 198 -0.58 -4.72 16.25
N HIS A 199 0.53 -5.40 15.95
CA HIS A 199 1.10 -5.47 14.60
C HIS A 199 1.08 -6.89 14.03
N GLY A 200 0.87 -7.92 14.87
CA GLY A 200 1.07 -9.32 14.49
C GLY A 200 0.24 -9.76 13.29
N TYR A 201 -1.02 -9.34 13.21
CA TYR A 201 -1.88 -9.66 12.06
C TYR A 201 -1.29 -9.15 10.73
N ASP A 202 -0.94 -7.86 10.68
CA ASP A 202 -0.37 -7.24 9.48
C ASP A 202 1.00 -7.82 9.13
N VAL A 203 1.82 -8.15 10.15
CA VAL A 203 3.13 -8.82 9.97
C VAL A 203 2.96 -10.21 9.36
N VAL A 204 2.07 -11.04 9.91
CA VAL A 204 1.81 -12.40 9.37
C VAL A 204 1.24 -12.32 7.97
N LEU A 205 0.33 -11.37 7.71
CA LEU A 205 -0.22 -11.14 6.37
C LEU A 205 0.88 -10.76 5.37
N LEU A 206 1.77 -9.83 5.75
CA LEU A 206 2.90 -9.44 4.91
C LEU A 206 3.84 -10.61 4.64
N LEU A 207 4.22 -11.38 5.67
CA LEU A 207 5.05 -12.58 5.51
C LEU A 207 4.38 -13.61 4.58
N MET A 208 3.07 -13.79 4.68
CA MET A 208 2.31 -14.67 3.80
C MET A 208 2.40 -14.24 2.33
N PHE A 209 2.27 -12.94 2.03
CA PHE A 209 2.48 -12.45 0.67
C PHE A 209 3.92 -12.72 0.21
N LEU A 210 4.91 -12.35 1.02
CA LEU A 210 6.32 -12.46 0.66
C LEU A 210 6.78 -13.90 0.44
N VAL A 211 6.29 -14.86 1.23
CA VAL A 211 6.58 -16.29 1.05
C VAL A 211 5.96 -16.86 -0.23
N ASN A 212 4.87 -16.27 -0.73
CA ASN A 212 4.21 -16.73 -1.96
C ASN A 212 4.86 -16.17 -3.23
N TYR A 213 5.66 -15.11 -3.15
CA TYR A 213 6.35 -14.54 -4.31
C TYR A 213 7.30 -15.56 -4.96
N LYS A 214 7.11 -15.85 -6.25
CA LYS A 214 7.90 -16.77 -7.09
C LYS A 214 8.22 -18.10 -6.43
N LYS A 215 7.30 -18.59 -5.58
CA LYS A 215 7.47 -19.77 -4.73
C LYS A 215 7.88 -21.02 -5.51
N GLN A 216 7.48 -21.12 -6.78
CA GLN A 216 7.74 -22.28 -7.64
C GLN A 216 8.94 -22.10 -8.59
N GLU A 217 9.42 -20.87 -8.77
CA GLU A 217 10.43 -20.54 -9.79
C GLU A 217 11.83 -20.33 -9.22
N SER A 218 11.93 -19.93 -7.95
CA SER A 218 13.21 -19.59 -7.32
C SER A 218 13.21 -19.89 -5.82
N ALA A 219 14.40 -19.94 -5.23
CA ALA A 219 14.54 -20.07 -3.79
C ALA A 219 14.11 -18.76 -3.11
N ASN A 220 12.86 -18.71 -2.65
CA ASN A 220 12.30 -17.56 -1.95
C ASN A 220 13.01 -17.37 -0.58
N PRO A 221 13.64 -16.20 -0.32
CA PRO A 221 14.44 -15.99 0.90
C PRO A 221 13.59 -15.98 2.17
N TYR A 222 12.35 -15.48 2.13
CA TYR A 222 11.45 -15.51 3.28
C TYR A 222 10.99 -16.94 3.60
N LEU A 223 10.71 -17.75 2.57
CA LEU A 223 10.36 -19.16 2.75
C LEU A 223 11.52 -19.94 3.38
N VAL A 224 12.75 -19.75 2.86
CA VAL A 224 13.95 -20.38 3.40
C VAL A 224 14.17 -19.98 4.85
N LYS A 225 14.19 -18.67 5.14
CA LYS A 225 14.36 -18.17 6.51
C LYS A 225 13.29 -18.66 7.48
N LEU A 226 12.02 -18.72 7.04
CA LEU A 226 10.92 -19.27 7.85
C LEU A 226 11.09 -20.77 8.12
N SER A 227 11.58 -21.54 7.15
CA SER A 227 11.75 -22.99 7.29
C SER A 227 12.86 -23.41 8.26
N ILE A 228 13.83 -22.51 8.51
CA ILE A 228 14.94 -22.72 9.44
C ILE A 228 14.81 -21.89 10.72
N LEU A 229 13.68 -21.21 10.90
CA LEU A 229 13.42 -20.40 12.08
C LEU A 229 13.31 -21.31 13.31
N ASP A 230 14.24 -21.17 14.24
CA ASP A 230 14.33 -21.93 15.49
C ASP A 230 14.18 -21.02 16.72
N ASP A 231 13.28 -20.05 16.62
CA ASP A 231 12.89 -19.19 17.75
C ASP A 231 11.48 -19.59 18.20
N GLU A 232 11.40 -20.31 19.33
CA GLU A 232 10.14 -20.77 19.90
C GLU A 232 9.17 -19.63 20.23
N LEU A 233 9.66 -18.46 20.66
CA LEU A 233 8.81 -17.33 21.00
C LEU A 233 8.19 -16.75 19.73
N ALA A 234 8.99 -16.58 18.68
CA ALA A 234 8.51 -16.15 17.38
C ALA A 234 7.47 -17.11 16.79
N LEU A 235 7.76 -18.42 16.79
CA LEU A 235 6.89 -19.45 16.24
C LEU A 235 5.56 -19.55 17.02
N ASN A 236 5.62 -19.50 18.35
CA ASN A 236 4.43 -19.45 19.18
C ASN A 236 3.62 -18.16 18.91
N GLY A 237 4.31 -17.02 18.79
CA GLY A 237 3.68 -15.75 18.43
C GLY A 237 2.97 -15.81 17.08
N TYR A 238 3.64 -16.34 16.06
CA TYR A 238 3.08 -16.56 14.73
C TYR A 238 1.82 -17.44 14.77
N GLY A 239 1.88 -18.57 15.50
CA GLY A 239 0.73 -19.46 15.68
C GLY A 239 -0.44 -18.82 16.43
N GLN A 240 -0.16 -17.98 17.44
CA GLN A 240 -1.19 -17.22 18.16
C GLN A 240 -1.93 -16.25 17.25
N VAL A 241 -1.20 -15.52 16.40
CA VAL A 241 -1.82 -14.57 15.44
C VAL A 241 -2.73 -15.30 14.46
N ILE A 242 -2.28 -16.40 13.87
CA ILE A 242 -3.10 -17.20 12.95
C ILE A 242 -4.35 -17.73 13.66
N THR A 243 -4.18 -18.27 14.86
CA THR A 243 -5.30 -18.78 15.66
C THR A 243 -6.32 -17.69 15.96
N ALA A 244 -5.88 -16.50 16.34
CA ALA A 244 -6.75 -15.36 16.58
C ALA A 244 -7.51 -14.94 15.31
N ALA A 245 -6.81 -14.80 14.18
CA ALA A 245 -7.42 -14.42 12.90
C ALA A 245 -8.47 -15.45 12.41
N LEU A 246 -8.19 -16.75 12.56
CA LEU A 246 -9.13 -17.80 12.21
C LEU A 246 -10.34 -17.81 13.15
N ASN A 247 -10.13 -17.61 14.45
CA ASN A 247 -11.23 -17.49 15.41
C ASN A 247 -12.13 -16.29 15.08
N ASP A 248 -11.55 -15.13 14.78
CA ASP A 248 -12.29 -13.93 14.39
C ASP A 248 -13.10 -14.18 13.12
N PHE A 249 -12.52 -14.82 12.12
CA PHE A 249 -13.23 -15.20 10.89
C PHE A 249 -14.39 -16.18 11.16
N VAL A 250 -14.17 -17.18 12.01
CA VAL A 250 -15.22 -18.14 12.39
C VAL A 250 -16.35 -17.43 13.15
N MET A 251 -16.02 -16.54 14.09
CA MET A 251 -17.02 -15.79 14.85
C MET A 251 -17.77 -14.79 13.98
N SER A 252 -17.11 -14.11 13.05
CA SER A 252 -17.78 -13.18 12.14
C SER A 252 -18.70 -13.89 11.16
N THR A 253 -18.28 -15.06 10.66
CA THR A 253 -18.99 -15.81 9.62
C THR A 253 -20.13 -16.66 10.20
N PHE A 254 -19.89 -17.31 11.33
CA PHE A 254 -20.80 -18.29 11.94
C PHE A 254 -21.40 -17.83 13.27
N GLY A 255 -20.79 -16.88 13.97
CA GLY A 255 -21.32 -16.34 15.24
C GLY A 255 -22.60 -15.52 15.04
N GLY A 256 -22.79 -14.89 13.87
CA GLY A 256 -24.06 -14.26 13.48
C GLY A 256 -25.17 -15.25 13.11
N MET A 257 -24.86 -16.53 12.86
CA MET A 257 -25.83 -17.56 12.47
C MET A 257 -26.58 -18.18 13.66
N GLN A 258 -26.18 -17.92 14.92
CA GLN A 258 -26.94 -18.36 16.09
C GLN A 258 -28.22 -17.55 16.35
N ALA A 259 -28.45 -16.44 15.65
CA ALA A 259 -29.70 -15.67 15.76
C ALA A 259 -30.84 -16.18 14.85
N SER A 260 -30.58 -17.12 13.93
CA SER A 260 -31.59 -17.73 13.08
C SER A 260 -31.46 -19.25 13.16
N GLY A 261 -32.39 -19.89 13.88
CA GLY A 261 -32.38 -21.30 14.27
C GLY A 261 -32.43 -22.35 13.13
N GLY A 262 -31.43 -22.37 12.25
CA GLY A 262 -31.20 -23.41 11.25
C GLY A 262 -29.86 -24.10 11.51
N GLY A 263 -29.89 -25.43 11.67
CA GLY A 263 -28.75 -26.22 12.12
C GLY A 263 -27.48 -26.09 11.28
N TRP A 264 -26.34 -25.98 11.95
CA TRP A 264 -24.96 -25.96 11.45
C TRP A 264 -24.62 -26.90 10.27
N LEU A 265 -25.31 -28.05 10.13
CA LEU A 265 -25.07 -29.02 9.06
C LEU A 265 -25.71 -28.65 7.71
N SER A 266 -26.77 -27.83 7.67
CA SER A 266 -27.37 -27.40 6.39
C SER A 266 -26.52 -26.37 5.66
N SER A 267 -25.76 -25.55 6.41
CA SER A 267 -24.93 -24.48 5.85
C SER A 267 -23.61 -24.99 5.29
N LEU A 268 -23.02 -26.05 5.87
CA LEU A 268 -21.83 -26.73 5.33
C LEU A 268 -22.12 -27.38 3.96
N THR A 269 -23.28 -28.02 3.80
CA THR A 269 -23.70 -28.59 2.51
C THR A 269 -23.92 -27.52 1.44
N SER A 270 -24.37 -26.32 1.83
CA SER A 270 -24.58 -25.20 0.89
C SER A 270 -23.27 -24.51 0.49
N MET A 271 -22.28 -24.40 1.39
CA MET A 271 -20.96 -23.82 1.08
C MET A 271 -20.09 -24.78 0.25
N VAL A 272 -20.08 -26.07 0.58
CA VAL A 272 -19.36 -27.08 -0.23
C VAL A 272 -20.01 -27.22 -1.60
N GLY A 273 -21.34 -27.13 -1.69
CA GLY A 273 -22.06 -27.07 -2.97
C GLY A 273 -21.71 -25.85 -3.81
N GLY A 274 -21.61 -24.65 -3.21
CA GLY A 274 -21.25 -23.42 -3.93
C GLY A 274 -19.79 -23.36 -4.40
N ILE A 275 -18.87 -24.01 -3.67
CA ILE A 275 -17.45 -24.05 -4.02
C ILE A 275 -17.13 -25.15 -5.04
N PHE A 276 -17.90 -26.25 -5.08
CA PHE A 276 -17.72 -27.33 -6.07
C PHE A 276 -18.55 -27.19 -7.35
N LEU A 277 -19.60 -26.36 -7.37
CA LEU A 277 -20.44 -26.14 -8.55
C LEU A 277 -19.98 -24.98 -9.44
N THR A 278 -18.92 -24.24 -9.07
CA THR A 278 -18.34 -23.19 -9.93
C THR A 278 -17.37 -23.72 -11.00
N SER A 279 -17.28 -25.04 -11.17
CA SER A 279 -16.43 -25.70 -12.16
C SER A 279 -17.21 -26.65 -13.06
N ASP A 280 -18.32 -26.19 -13.65
CA ASP A 280 -18.81 -26.67 -14.96
C ASP A 280 -20.01 -25.85 -15.46
N GLU A 281 -19.75 -24.68 -16.06
CA GLU A 281 -20.65 -24.14 -17.10
C GLU A 281 -19.82 -23.58 -18.26
N THR A 282 -19.37 -24.48 -19.14
CA THR A 282 -19.15 -24.11 -20.55
C THR A 282 -20.39 -24.51 -21.34
N GLN A 283 -21.25 -23.53 -21.66
CA GLN A 283 -22.14 -23.65 -22.83
C GLN A 283 -21.28 -23.63 -24.10
N PRO A 284 -21.65 -24.40 -25.14
CA PRO A 284 -22.39 -23.75 -26.23
C PRO A 284 -23.37 -24.67 -26.99
N VAL A 285 -24.35 -24.06 -27.66
CA VAL A 285 -24.49 -24.06 -29.15
C VAL A 285 -25.91 -23.61 -29.53
N VAL A 286 -25.96 -22.50 -30.24
CA VAL A 286 -27.09 -22.00 -31.04
C VAL A 286 -27.39 -22.98 -32.17
N ARG A 287 -28.66 -23.38 -32.36
CA ARG A 287 -29.11 -24.03 -33.61
C ARG A 287 -30.38 -23.37 -34.14
N GLY A 288 -30.27 -22.93 -35.39
CA GLY A 288 -31.15 -21.98 -36.05
C GLY A 288 -32.48 -22.50 -36.57
N GLN A 289 -33.15 -21.52 -37.17
CA GLN A 289 -34.41 -21.53 -37.92
C GLN A 289 -34.67 -22.82 -38.73
N ARG A 290 -35.90 -23.32 -38.62
CA ARG A 290 -36.54 -24.14 -39.65
C ARG A 290 -37.56 -23.29 -40.39
N ASN A 291 -37.31 -23.09 -41.68
CA ASN A 291 -38.34 -22.78 -42.66
C ASN A 291 -39.24 -24.02 -42.83
N MET A 292 -40.55 -23.81 -42.69
CA MET A 292 -41.55 -24.07 -43.73
C MET A 292 -42.63 -23.00 -43.61
#